data_AF-A0A8S3XN42-F1
#
_entry.id   AF-A0A8S3XN42-F1
#
_cell.length_a   1.000
_cell.length_b   1.000
_cell.length_c   1.000
_cell.angle_alpha   90.00
_cell.angle_beta   90.00
_cell.angle_gamma   90.00
#
_symmetry.space_group_name_H-M   'P 1'
#
loop_
_entity.id
_entity.type
_entity.pdbx_description
1 polymer ?
#
loop_
_entity_poly.entity_id
_entity_poly.type
_entity_poly.pdbx_seq_one_letter_code
_entity_poly.pdbx_strand_id
1 'polypeptide(L)'
;MDDFCQFEDCSSTYKLQNSPPRAYLCDMCVLTFLRGTHIIYHKTAFHNEEEYSLDFLRLKNIKSGIPPPKPKNQYRGITQERKTAIIQKLTPLIPDNRKSFWYNLPTDKNSVDLTQVDED
;
A
#
# COMPACT_ATOMS: atom_id res chain seq x y z
N MET A 1 17.64 4.27 -6.93
CA MET A 1 16.29 3.90 -6.50
C MET A 1 15.40 4.41 -7.60
N ASP A 2 15.10 3.56 -8.57
CA ASP A 2 14.24 3.95 -9.69
C ASP A 2 12.81 4.03 -9.16
N ASP A 3 12.20 5.20 -9.32
CA ASP A 3 10.84 5.45 -8.92
C ASP A 3 9.91 4.52 -9.73
N PHE A 4 8.98 3.86 -9.05
CA PHE A 4 8.00 2.99 -9.69
C PHE A 4 7.16 3.75 -10.74
N CYS A 5 6.98 5.06 -10.54
CA CYS A 5 6.27 5.92 -11.49
C CYS A 5 7.02 6.11 -12.82
N GLN A 6 8.32 5.80 -12.85
CA GLN A 6 9.17 5.88 -14.05
C GLN A 6 9.36 4.52 -14.74
N PHE A 7 8.72 3.46 -14.23
CA PHE A 7 8.82 2.14 -14.83
C PHE A 7 8.09 2.11 -16.19
N GLU A 8 8.82 1.81 -17.27
CA GLU A 8 8.25 1.73 -18.61
C GLU A 8 7.25 0.57 -18.71
N ASP A 9 5.98 0.91 -18.94
CA ASP A 9 4.95 -0.09 -19.18
C ASP A 9 5.16 -0.69 -20.59
N CYS A 10 5.80 -1.85 -20.66
CA CYS A 10 5.96 -2.61 -21.90
C CYS A 10 4.62 -3.26 -22.37
N SER A 11 3.52 -2.53 -22.24
CA SER A 11 2.13 -2.98 -22.37
C SER A 11 1.66 -3.16 -23.83
N SER A 12 2.39 -2.61 -24.80
CA SER A 12 2.08 -2.71 -26.22
C SER A 12 3.21 -3.36 -27.01
N THR A 13 2.88 -3.98 -28.16
CA THR A 13 3.87 -4.60 -29.05
C THR A 13 4.94 -3.62 -29.52
N TYR A 14 4.55 -2.37 -29.78
CA TYR A 14 5.46 -1.28 -30.12
C TYR A 14 6.44 -0.98 -28.98
N LYS A 15 5.94 -0.82 -27.74
CA LYS A 15 6.79 -0.54 -26.57
C LYS A 15 7.73 -1.71 -26.28
N LEU A 16 7.25 -2.95 -26.38
CA LEU A 16 8.01 -4.18 -26.14
C LEU A 16 9.10 -4.43 -27.19
N GLN A 17 8.91 -3.97 -28.44
CA GLN A 17 9.97 -4.00 -29.47
C GLN A 17 11.05 -2.96 -29.22
N ASN A 18 10.68 -1.83 -28.62
CA ASN A 18 11.56 -0.71 -28.38
C ASN A 18 12.25 -0.73 -27.00
N SER A 19 11.89 -1.66 -26.11
CA SER A 19 12.55 -1.86 -24.81
C SER A 19 13.84 -2.67 -24.99
N PRO A 20 15.03 -2.14 -24.65
CA PRO A 20 16.28 -2.90 -24.66
C PRO A 20 16.66 -3.36 -23.23
N PRO A 21 16.79 -4.66 -22.93
CA PRO A 21 16.64 -5.81 -23.83
C PRO A 21 15.17 -6.13 -24.14
N ARG A 22 14.92 -6.60 -25.36
CA ARG A 22 13.59 -7.03 -25.79
C ARG A 22 13.14 -8.21 -24.94
N ALA A 23 11.99 -8.10 -24.28
CA ALA A 23 11.43 -9.18 -23.48
C ALA A 23 10.87 -10.29 -24.37
N TYR A 24 11.46 -11.48 -24.34
CA TYR A 24 10.92 -12.67 -24.99
C TYR A 24 10.13 -13.52 -24.00
N LEU A 25 9.10 -14.23 -24.49
CA LEU A 25 8.31 -15.12 -23.64
C LEU A 25 9.17 -16.18 -22.95
N CYS A 26 10.17 -16.74 -23.64
CA CYS A 26 11.10 -17.71 -23.05
C CYS A 26 11.84 -17.18 -21.81
N ASP A 27 12.04 -15.86 -21.72
CA ASP A 27 12.77 -15.20 -20.63
C ASP A 27 11.83 -14.73 -19.51
N MET A 28 10.52 -14.96 -19.65
CA MET A 28 9.52 -14.61 -18.64
C MET A 28 9.29 -15.77 -17.68
N CYS A 29 9.37 -15.47 -16.38
CA CYS A 29 8.81 -16.33 -15.34
C CYS A 29 7.28 -16.16 -15.29
N VAL A 30 6.56 -17.24 -14.98
CA VAL A 30 5.10 -17.19 -14.80
C VAL A 30 4.79 -17.32 -13.32
N LEU A 31 3.91 -16.47 -12.81
CA LEU A 31 3.40 -16.50 -11.45
C LEU A 31 1.87 -16.54 -11.49
N THR A 32 1.28 -17.54 -10.85
CA THR A 32 -0.18 -17.71 -10.77
C THR A 32 -0.63 -17.62 -9.32
N PHE A 33 -1.63 -16.76 -9.10
CA PHE A 33 -2.24 -16.53 -7.79
C PHE A 33 -3.71 -16.94 -7.86
N LEU A 34 -4.11 -17.85 -6.97
CA LEU A 34 -5.52 -18.25 -6.84
C LEU A 34 -6.16 -17.49 -5.67
N ARG A 35 -7.27 -16.81 -5.95
CA ARG A 35 -8.02 -16.12 -4.91
C ARG A 35 -8.51 -17.11 -3.86
N GLY A 36 -8.21 -16.83 -2.60
CA GLY A 36 -8.63 -17.66 -1.46
C GLY A 36 -7.63 -18.73 -1.05
N THR A 37 -6.48 -18.84 -1.72
CA THR A 37 -5.38 -19.72 -1.32
C THR A 37 -4.15 -18.91 -0.91
N HIS A 38 -3.24 -19.56 -0.18
CA HIS A 38 -1.92 -19.01 0.16
C HIS A 38 -0.79 -19.56 -0.73
N ILE A 39 -1.17 -20.31 -1.77
CA ILE A 39 -0.23 -20.97 -2.65
C ILE A 39 0.04 -20.08 -3.86
N ILE A 40 1.31 -19.81 -4.08
CA ILE A 40 1.82 -19.25 -5.32
C ILE A 40 2.29 -20.41 -6.18
N TYR A 41 1.79 -20.46 -7.40
CA TYR A 41 2.35 -21.35 -8.41
C TYR A 41 3.31 -20.56 -9.29
N HIS A 42 4.44 -21.15 -9.63
CA HIS A 42 5.44 -20.49 -10.45
C HIS A 42 6.10 -21.41 -11.46
N LYS A 43 6.50 -20.83 -12.60
CA LYS A 43 7.28 -21.47 -13.65
C LYS A 43 8.51 -20.63 -13.94
N THR A 44 9.65 -21.30 -14.10
CA THR A 44 10.95 -20.67 -14.38
C THR A 44 11.06 -20.12 -15.81
N ALA A 45 10.27 -20.64 -16.74
CA ALA A 45 10.13 -20.13 -18.10
C ALA A 45 8.68 -20.27 -18.58
N PHE A 46 8.23 -19.39 -19.47
CA PHE A 46 6.84 -19.36 -19.96
C PHE A 46 6.37 -20.67 -20.59
N HIS A 47 7.25 -21.32 -21.36
CA HIS A 47 6.96 -22.60 -22.01
C HIS A 47 7.30 -23.82 -21.14
N ASN A 48 7.78 -23.63 -19.90
CA ASN A 48 8.06 -24.76 -19.03
C ASN A 48 6.74 -25.46 -18.63
N GLU A 49 6.71 -26.78 -18.75
CA GLU A 49 5.60 -27.60 -18.29
C GLU A 49 5.65 -27.80 -16.78
N GLU A 50 6.84 -27.76 -16.17
CA GLU A 50 7.01 -27.88 -14.73
C GLU A 50 6.51 -26.64 -13.99
N GLU A 51 5.54 -26.85 -13.12
CA GLU A 51 5.00 -25.84 -12.20
C GLU A 51 5.37 -26.19 -10.77
N TYR A 52 5.89 -25.20 -10.06
CA TYR A 52 6.29 -25.31 -8.66
C TYR A 52 5.28 -24.56 -7.79
N SER A 53 4.94 -25.13 -6.63
CA SER A 53 4.03 -24.51 -5.67
C SER A 53 4.76 -24.12 -4.38
N LEU A 54 4.53 -22.91 -3.90
CA LEU A 54 5.06 -22.39 -2.64
C LEU A 54 3.96 -21.72 -1.83
N ASP A 55 3.85 -22.04 -0.54
CA ASP A 55 3.04 -21.24 0.40
C ASP A 55 3.82 -19.97 0.76
N PHE A 56 3.24 -18.80 0.51
CA PHE A 56 3.90 -17.52 0.82
C PHE A 56 3.90 -17.19 2.32
N LEU A 57 3.17 -17.96 3.13
CA LEU A 57 3.19 -17.82 4.58
C LEU A 57 4.35 -18.57 5.21
N ARG A 58 4.90 -17.98 6.28
CA ARG A 58 5.90 -18.66 7.11
C ARG A 58 5.27 -19.88 7.79
N LEU A 59 6.07 -20.93 7.98
CA LEU A 59 5.63 -22.19 8.61
C LEU A 59 4.87 -21.99 9.93
N LYS A 60 5.29 -21.01 10.75
CA LYS A 60 4.59 -20.65 12.00
C LYS A 60 3.15 -20.19 11.74
N ASN A 61 2.92 -19.37 10.73
CA ASN A 61 1.61 -18.84 10.38
C ASN A 61 0.71 -19.91 9.77
N ILE A 62 1.28 -20.89 9.06
CA ILE A 62 0.54 -22.05 8.54
C ILE A 62 0.02 -22.90 9.71
N LYS A 63 0.86 -23.12 10.74
CA LYS A 63 0.50 -23.94 11.91
C LYS A 63 -0.42 -23.22 12.90
N SER A 64 -0.14 -21.96 13.20
CA SER A 64 -0.85 -21.21 14.25
C SER A 64 -1.89 -20.23 13.72
N GLY A 65 -2.02 -20.06 12.40
CA GLY A 65 -2.77 -18.97 11.79
C GLY A 65 -2.06 -17.61 11.93
N ILE A 66 -2.65 -16.60 11.29
CA ILE A 66 -2.27 -15.19 11.46
C ILE A 66 -3.25 -14.57 12.45
N PRO A 67 -2.79 -14.03 13.60
CA PRO A 67 -3.70 -13.38 14.52
C PRO A 67 -4.30 -12.13 13.85
N PRO A 68 -5.59 -11.84 14.09
CA PRO A 68 -6.20 -10.62 13.56
C PRO A 68 -5.43 -9.39 14.08
N PRO A 69 -5.36 -8.31 13.29
CA PRO A 69 -4.76 -7.08 13.76
C PRO A 69 -5.49 -6.59 15.02
N LYS A 70 -4.74 -6.04 15.97
CA LYS A 70 -5.34 -5.50 17.19
C LYS A 70 -6.29 -4.36 16.83
N PRO A 71 -7.54 -4.38 17.31
CA PRO A 71 -8.48 -3.30 17.03
C PRO A 71 -7.95 -2.00 17.62
N LYS A 72 -7.92 -0.94 16.80
CA LYS A 72 -7.59 0.41 17.26
C LYS A 72 -8.88 1.11 17.67
N ASN A 73 -9.22 1.03 18.96
CA ASN A 73 -10.43 1.64 19.52
C ASN A 73 -10.27 3.13 19.86
N GLN A 74 -9.07 3.68 19.65
CA GLN A 74 -8.77 5.07 19.93
C GLN A 74 -8.34 5.76 18.65
N TYR A 75 -8.89 6.95 18.43
CA TYR A 75 -8.44 7.82 17.37
C TYR A 75 -7.04 8.32 17.70
N ARG A 76 -6.12 8.19 16.75
CA ARG A 76 -4.73 8.64 16.89
C ARG A 76 -4.65 10.15 17.21
N GLY A 77 -5.54 10.95 16.66
CA GLY A 77 -5.54 12.40 16.84
C GLY A 77 -4.58 13.13 15.91
N ILE A 78 -4.39 14.43 16.17
CA ILE A 78 -3.48 15.31 15.42
C ILE A 78 -2.61 16.14 16.37
N THR A 79 -1.59 16.83 15.86
CA THR A 79 -0.82 17.76 16.69
C THR A 79 -1.67 18.92 17.19
N GLN A 80 -1.34 19.44 18.38
CA GLN A 80 -2.04 20.56 19.00
C GLN A 80 -2.04 21.80 18.08
N GLU A 81 -0.90 22.09 17.46
CA GLU A 81 -0.72 23.19 16.51
C GLU A 81 -1.64 23.07 15.30
N ARG A 82 -1.79 21.85 14.76
CA ARG A 82 -2.71 21.61 13.65
C ARG A 82 -4.16 21.79 14.08
N LYS A 83 -4.52 21.34 15.28
CA LYS A 83 -5.87 21.53 15.83
C LYS A 83 -6.23 22.99 15.96
N THR A 84 -5.33 23.81 16.53
CA THR A 84 -5.58 25.25 16.67
C THR A 84 -5.68 25.95 15.32
N ALA A 85 -4.81 25.60 14.36
CA ALA A 85 -4.86 26.15 13.01
C ALA A 85 -6.18 25.81 12.29
N ILE A 86 -6.67 24.57 12.43
CA ILE A 86 -7.96 24.14 11.88
C ILE A 86 -9.11 24.93 12.51
N ILE A 87 -9.14 25.03 13.84
CA ILE A 87 -10.19 25.77 14.55
C ILE A 87 -10.18 27.23 14.11
N GLN A 88 -9.02 27.88 14.03
CA GLN A 88 -8.92 29.27 13.61
C GLN A 88 -9.43 29.50 12.17
N LYS A 89 -9.11 28.59 11.24
CA LYS A 89 -9.47 28.75 9.82
C LYS A 89 -10.90 28.32 9.50
N LEU A 90 -11.39 27.23 10.10
CA LEU A 90 -12.66 26.61 9.73
C LEU A 90 -13.83 27.03 10.62
N THR A 91 -13.61 27.28 11.91
CA THR A 91 -14.71 27.62 12.85
C THR A 91 -15.48 28.88 12.44
N PRO A 92 -14.87 29.94 11.87
CA PRO A 92 -15.62 31.10 11.39
C PRO A 92 -16.56 30.81 10.21
N LEU A 93 -16.27 29.78 9.43
CA LEU A 93 -17.02 29.40 8.22
C LEU A 93 -18.10 28.34 8.48
N ILE A 94 -18.11 27.75 9.68
CA ILE A 94 -18.94 26.59 10.01
C ILE A 94 -20.07 27.00 10.97
N PRO A 95 -21.33 26.55 10.73
CA PRO A 95 -22.44 26.74 11.65
C PRO A 95 -22.18 26.15 13.04
N ASP A 96 -22.73 26.78 14.10
CA ASP A 96 -22.40 26.43 15.48
C ASP A 96 -22.63 24.96 15.85
N ASN A 97 -23.69 24.34 15.31
CA ASN A 97 -24.03 22.94 15.54
C ASN A 97 -22.96 21.94 15.02
N ARG A 98 -22.05 22.38 14.15
CA ARG A 98 -20.98 21.53 13.56
C ARG A 98 -19.60 21.83 14.14
N LYS A 99 -19.47 22.77 15.09
CA LYS A 99 -18.20 23.13 15.71
C LYS A 99 -17.72 22.11 16.76
N SER A 100 -18.66 21.38 17.38
CA SER A 100 -18.38 20.41 18.45
C SER A 100 -17.35 19.35 18.04
N PHE A 101 -17.43 18.87 16.79
CA PHE A 101 -16.48 17.92 16.23
C PHE A 101 -15.02 18.44 16.30
N TRP A 102 -14.78 19.67 15.86
CA TRP A 102 -13.45 20.25 15.77
C TRP A 102 -12.84 20.54 17.14
N TYR A 103 -13.66 20.97 18.11
CA TYR A 103 -13.22 21.17 19.48
C TYR A 103 -12.87 19.86 20.19
N ASN A 104 -13.60 18.78 19.91
CA ASN A 104 -13.42 17.48 20.56
C ASN A 104 -12.40 16.56 19.84
N LEU A 105 -11.72 17.06 18.81
CA LEU A 105 -10.74 16.27 18.08
C LEU A 105 -9.56 15.89 19.00
N PRO A 106 -9.19 14.61 19.13
CA PRO A 106 -8.09 14.17 19.98
C PRO A 106 -6.74 14.71 19.49
N THR A 107 -5.84 14.95 20.44
CA THR A 107 -4.51 15.49 20.15
C THR A 107 -3.42 14.51 20.57
N ASP A 108 -2.43 14.30 19.71
CA ASP A 108 -1.29 13.41 19.96
C ASP A 108 0.00 14.05 19.44
N LYS A 109 1.03 14.04 20.29
CA LYS A 109 2.37 14.56 19.98
C LYS A 109 3.11 13.66 18.98
N ASN A 110 2.76 12.38 18.90
CA ASN A 110 3.38 11.42 17.99
C ASN A 110 2.77 11.42 16.56
N SER A 111 1.93 12.42 16.26
CA SER A 111 1.26 12.56 14.96
C SER A 111 1.94 13.56 14.02
N VAL A 112 3.23 13.82 14.22
CA VAL A 112 4.05 14.75 13.41
C VAL A 112 4.30 14.19 12.00
N ASP A 113 4.31 12.87 11.85
CA ASP A 113 4.37 12.18 10.56
C ASP A 113 3.20 12.58 9.63
N LEU A 114 2.04 12.97 10.17
CA LEU A 114 0.90 13.43 9.37
C LEU A 114 1.07 14.85 8.82
N THR A 115 2.15 15.54 9.17
CA THR A 115 2.42 16.94 8.80
C THR A 115 3.67 17.12 7.96
N GLN A 116 4.43 16.05 7.71
CA GLN A 116 5.54 16.11 6.77
C GLN A 116 4.94 16.19 5.37
N VAL A 117 5.19 17.31 4.69
CA VAL A 117 5.05 17.39 3.24
C VAL A 117 6.27 16.65 2.71
N ASP A 118 6.05 15.58 1.95
CA ASP A 118 7.15 14.92 1.26
C ASP A 118 7.82 15.99 0.36
N GLU A 119 9.05 16.37 0.68
CA GLU A 119 9.86 17.23 -0.18
C GLU A 119 10.25 16.39 -1.40
N ASP A 120 9.66 16.71 -2.56
CA ASP A 120 9.99 16.15 -3.88
C ASP A 120 11.44 16.50 -4.31
#